data_AF-A0A060XWV6-F1
#
_entry.id   AF-A0A060XWV6-F1
#
_cell.length_a   1.000
_cell.length_b   1.000
_cell.length_c   1.000
_cell.angle_alpha   90.00
_cell.angle_beta   90.00
_cell.angle_gamma   90.00
#
_symmetry.space_group_name_H-M   'P 1'
#
loop_
_entity.id
_entity.type
_entity.pdbx_description
1 polymer ?
#
loop_
_entity_poly.entity_id
_entity_poly.type
_entity_poly.pdbx_seq_one_letter_code
_entity_poly.pdbx_strand_id
1 'polypeptide(L)'
;MPKVVSWLEAQGFLLYQKTTGNSYLESKEGPARPASNMDRFERCFSIFRLSTDNEGREIQTGNGPRSWRAVRVDLVVSPYSQFPFALLGWTGSKLFERELRRWAVHEKAMTLSSHALYDRKRTLYLRASSEEEIFAHLGLEYIPPCDRNA
;
A
#
# COMPACT_ATOMS: atom_id res chain seq x y z
N MET A 1 -2.64 -9.53 -11.29
CA MET A 1 -3.99 -9.37 -10.65
C MET A 1 -5.18 -10.07 -11.35
N PRO A 2 -5.29 -10.17 -12.69
CA PRO A 2 -6.54 -10.58 -13.37
C PRO A 2 -7.14 -11.91 -12.92
N LYS A 3 -6.32 -12.95 -12.69
CA LYS A 3 -6.79 -14.28 -12.28
C LYS A 3 -7.58 -14.26 -10.97
N VAL A 4 -7.08 -13.53 -9.97
CA VAL A 4 -7.71 -13.43 -8.64
C VAL A 4 -9.05 -12.70 -8.75
N VAL A 5 -9.07 -11.60 -9.50
CA VAL A 5 -10.27 -10.80 -9.73
C VAL A 5 -11.35 -11.60 -10.44
N SER A 6 -11.02 -12.29 -11.55
CA SER A 6 -11.98 -13.12 -12.28
C SER A 6 -12.51 -14.27 -11.41
N TRP A 7 -11.67 -14.85 -10.55
CA TRP A 7 -12.12 -15.87 -9.60
C TRP A 7 -13.10 -15.29 -8.57
N LEU A 8 -12.79 -14.14 -7.96
CA LEU A 8 -13.68 -13.47 -7.00
C LEU A 8 -15.02 -13.04 -7.61
N GLU A 9 -14.99 -12.56 -8.86
CA GLU A 9 -16.17 -12.20 -9.64
C GLU A 9 -17.05 -13.43 -9.91
N ALA A 10 -16.45 -14.55 -10.34
CA ALA A 10 -17.16 -15.81 -10.56
C ALA A 10 -17.82 -16.37 -9.29
N GLN A 11 -17.27 -16.08 -8.10
CA GLN A 11 -17.88 -16.43 -6.81
C GLN A 11 -18.95 -15.43 -6.34
N GLY A 12 -19.18 -14.33 -7.08
CA GLY A 12 -20.17 -13.31 -6.72
C GLY A 12 -19.75 -12.41 -5.54
N PHE A 13 -18.45 -12.35 -5.22
CA PHE A 13 -17.94 -11.52 -4.12
C PHE A 13 -17.75 -10.05 -4.52
N LEU A 14 -17.61 -9.71 -5.80
CA LEU A 14 -17.31 -8.34 -6.23
C LEU A 14 -18.58 -7.62 -6.67
N LEU A 15 -18.83 -6.45 -6.08
CA LEU A 15 -19.86 -5.49 -6.47
C LEU A 15 -19.30 -4.42 -7.42
N TYR A 16 -18.02 -4.10 -7.26
CA TYR A 16 -17.29 -3.15 -8.07
C TYR A 16 -15.81 -3.53 -8.09
N GLN A 17 -15.15 -3.29 -9.22
CA GLN A 17 -13.71 -3.39 -9.32
C GLN A 17 -13.14 -2.42 -10.37
N LYS A 18 -11.97 -1.87 -10.09
CA LYS A 18 -11.18 -1.06 -11.02
C LYS A 18 -9.71 -1.45 -10.89
N THR A 19 -9.21 -2.16 -11.90
CA THR A 19 -7.81 -2.58 -11.97
C THR A 19 -6.97 -1.54 -12.72
N THR A 20 -5.77 -1.26 -12.21
CA THR A 20 -4.75 -0.43 -12.84
C THR A 20 -3.45 -1.23 -12.91
N GLY A 21 -2.79 -1.24 -14.08
CA GLY A 21 -1.52 -1.94 -14.28
C GLY A 21 -0.35 -1.25 -13.57
N ASN A 22 0.73 -2.00 -13.34
CA ASN A 22 1.98 -1.44 -12.83
C ASN A 22 2.61 -0.53 -13.91
N SER A 23 2.99 0.69 -13.51
CA SER A 23 3.65 1.68 -14.37
C SER A 23 4.95 2.20 -13.78
N TYR A 24 5.44 1.59 -12.71
CA TYR A 24 6.70 1.96 -12.08
C TYR A 24 7.90 1.41 -12.86
N LEU A 25 8.84 2.30 -13.17
CA LEU A 25 10.14 1.98 -13.73
C LEU A 25 11.19 2.81 -12.98
N GLU A 26 12.28 2.16 -12.57
CA GLU A 26 13.43 2.87 -11.99
C GLU A 26 14.19 3.60 -13.10
N SER A 27 14.31 4.92 -12.97
CA SER A 27 15.14 5.73 -13.86
C SER A 27 16.56 5.81 -13.33
N LYS A 28 17.55 5.82 -14.23
CA LYS A 28 18.96 6.07 -13.92
C LYS A 28 19.19 7.48 -13.37
N GLU A 29 18.33 8.44 -13.73
CA GLU A 29 18.39 9.82 -13.26
C GLU A 29 17.78 9.99 -11.85
N GLY A 30 17.35 8.88 -11.23
CA GLY A 30 16.68 8.84 -9.95
C GLY A 30 15.15 8.86 -10.07
N PRO A 31 14.43 8.75 -8.93
CA PRO A 31 12.99 8.71 -8.94
C PRO A 31 12.41 10.06 -9.38
N ALA A 32 11.69 10.06 -10.50
CA ALA A 32 10.92 11.22 -10.94
C ALA A 32 9.94 11.61 -9.83
N ARG A 33 9.80 12.91 -9.54
CA ARG A 33 8.73 13.39 -8.65
C ARG A 33 7.40 13.08 -9.34
N PRO A 34 6.58 12.16 -8.79
CA PRO A 34 5.33 11.84 -9.45
C PRO A 34 4.38 13.04 -9.35
N ALA A 35 3.60 13.28 -10.40
CA ALA A 35 2.52 14.27 -10.39
C ALA A 35 1.35 13.86 -9.46
N SER A 36 1.35 12.61 -8.96
CA SER A 36 0.32 12.03 -8.11
C SER A 36 0.93 11.56 -6.79
N ASN A 37 0.17 11.73 -5.70
CA ASN A 37 0.54 11.27 -4.35
C ASN A 37 0.43 9.74 -4.18
N MET A 38 -0.12 9.01 -5.16
CA MET A 38 -0.29 7.56 -5.09
C MET A 38 0.89 6.81 -5.73
N ASP A 39 1.12 5.57 -5.28
CA ASP A 39 2.11 4.67 -5.89
C ASP A 39 1.71 4.28 -7.33
N ARG A 40 2.55 3.47 -7.99
CA ARG A 40 2.41 3.04 -9.39
C ARG A 40 2.39 1.52 -9.52
N PHE A 41 2.12 0.79 -8.42
CA PHE A 41 1.97 -0.66 -8.43
C PHE A 41 0.74 -1.10 -9.24
N GLU A 42 0.70 -2.39 -9.59
CA GLU A 42 -0.54 -3.01 -10.07
C GLU A 42 -1.54 -3.01 -8.91
N ARG A 43 -2.75 -2.48 -9.11
CA ARG A 43 -3.75 -2.27 -8.06
C ARG A 43 -5.16 -2.60 -8.52
N CYS A 44 -6.00 -3.05 -7.60
CA CYS A 44 -7.44 -3.19 -7.81
C CYS A 44 -8.18 -2.54 -6.65
N PHE A 45 -8.92 -1.47 -6.96
CA PHE A 45 -9.86 -0.87 -6.03
C PHE A 45 -11.21 -1.52 -6.21
N SER A 46 -11.76 -2.07 -5.14
CA SER A 46 -12.92 -2.93 -5.24
C SER A 46 -13.90 -2.73 -4.08
N ILE A 47 -15.13 -3.16 -4.31
CA ILE A 47 -16.17 -3.24 -3.29
C ILE A 47 -16.62 -4.68 -3.24
N PHE A 48 -16.42 -5.33 -2.10
CA PHE A 48 -16.80 -6.70 -1.82
C PHE A 48 -18.20 -6.77 -1.23
N ARG A 49 -18.93 -7.84 -1.58
CA ARG A 49 -20.13 -8.32 -0.90
C ARG A 49 -19.70 -9.32 0.16
N LEU A 50 -19.75 -8.91 1.43
CA LEU A 50 -19.41 -9.77 2.56
C LEU A 50 -20.70 -10.23 3.25
N SER A 51 -20.94 -11.55 3.33
CA SER A 51 -22.07 -12.09 4.09
C SER A 51 -21.93 -11.75 5.57
N THR A 52 -23.03 -11.38 6.20
CA THR A 52 -23.11 -11.12 7.65
C THR A 52 -23.40 -12.39 8.45
N ASP A 53 -23.63 -13.53 7.80
CA ASP A 53 -24.03 -14.78 8.45
C ASP A 53 -22.94 -15.36 9.38
N ASN A 54 -21.67 -14.97 9.15
CA ASN A 54 -20.52 -15.37 9.96
C ASN A 54 -20.21 -14.40 11.12
N GLU A 55 -20.91 -13.27 11.22
CA GLU A 55 -20.74 -12.33 12.33
C GLU A 55 -21.80 -12.67 13.39
N GLY A 56 -21.49 -13.59 14.32
CA GLY A 56 -22.39 -14.13 15.33
C GLY A 56 -23.20 -13.09 16.12
N ARG A 57 -24.30 -12.61 15.52
CA ARG A 57 -25.24 -11.64 16.08
C ARG A 57 -26.62 -12.26 16.15
N GLU A 58 -27.17 -12.20 17.36
CA GLU A 58 -28.50 -12.67 17.72
C GLU A 58 -29.61 -12.05 16.86
N ILE A 59 -30.62 -12.90 16.68
CA ILE A 59 -31.90 -12.72 15.99
C ILE A 59 -32.50 -11.32 16.18
N GLN A 60 -32.87 -10.65 15.08
CA GLN A 60 -33.98 -9.68 15.11
C GLN A 60 -34.90 -9.83 13.89
N THR A 61 -36.18 -9.95 14.22
CA THR A 61 -37.37 -10.09 13.38
C THR A 61 -37.85 -8.75 12.84
N GLY A 62 -38.18 -8.69 11.54
CA GLY A 62 -38.95 -7.61 10.90
C GLY A 62 -38.20 -6.93 9.74
N ASN A 63 -38.70 -7.10 8.50
CA ASN A 63 -38.11 -6.60 7.24
C ASN A 63 -36.58 -6.67 7.19
N GLY A 64 -36.08 -7.90 7.13
CA GLY A 64 -34.70 -8.23 7.52
C GLY A 64 -33.64 -7.36 6.83
N PRO A 65 -32.64 -6.85 7.59
CA PRO A 65 -31.50 -6.14 7.00
C PRO A 65 -30.82 -7.04 5.97
N ARG A 66 -30.28 -6.45 4.90
CA ARG A 66 -29.54 -7.20 3.86
C ARG A 66 -28.57 -8.17 4.56
N SER A 67 -28.60 -9.46 4.20
CA SER A 67 -27.72 -10.53 4.72
C SER A 67 -26.24 -10.38 4.33
N TRP A 68 -25.86 -9.18 3.88
CA TRP A 68 -24.54 -8.86 3.42
C TRP A 68 -24.27 -7.36 3.53
N ARG A 69 -23.00 -7.01 3.72
CA ARG A 69 -22.50 -5.63 3.73
C ARG A 69 -21.51 -5.40 2.59
N ALA A 70 -21.51 -4.17 2.05
CA ALA A 70 -20.53 -3.73 1.07
C ALA A 70 -19.25 -3.27 1.78
N VAL A 71 -18.09 -3.81 1.40
CA VAL A 71 -16.79 -3.48 2.03
C VAL A 71 -15.82 -3.02 0.95
N ARG A 72 -15.27 -1.82 1.08
CA ARG A 72 -14.17 -1.36 0.21
C ARG A 72 -12.90 -2.14 0.56
N VAL A 73 -12.28 -2.74 -0.45
CA VAL A 73 -11.01 -3.46 -0.32
C VAL A 73 -10.11 -3.00 -1.45
N ASP A 74 -8.88 -2.62 -1.10
CA ASP A 74 -7.86 -2.19 -2.05
C ASP A 74 -6.76 -3.25 -2.09
N LEU A 75 -6.55 -3.86 -3.26
CA LEU A 75 -5.53 -4.88 -3.50
C LEU A 75 -4.35 -4.24 -4.23
N VAL A 76 -3.13 -4.53 -3.78
CA VAL A 76 -1.89 -3.97 -4.33
C VAL A 76 -0.91 -5.11 -4.56
N VAL A 77 -0.29 -5.15 -5.73
CA VAL A 77 0.72 -6.14 -6.09
C VAL A 77 2.05 -5.43 -6.34
N SER A 78 3.02 -5.75 -5.48
CA SER A 78 4.38 -5.24 -5.53
C SER A 78 5.35 -6.34 -5.97
N PRO A 79 6.38 -6.03 -6.79
CA PRO A 79 7.52 -6.92 -6.96
C PRO A 79 8.18 -7.24 -5.61
N TYR A 80 8.68 -8.47 -5.45
CA TYR A 80 9.28 -8.93 -4.19
C TYR A 80 10.38 -7.97 -3.66
N SER A 81 11.24 -7.47 -4.55
CA SER A 81 12.30 -6.52 -4.20
C SER A 81 11.82 -5.14 -3.73
N GLN A 82 10.55 -4.81 -3.96
CA GLN A 82 9.93 -3.54 -3.57
C GLN A 82 8.94 -3.72 -2.41
N PHE A 83 8.73 -4.96 -1.94
CA PHE A 83 7.74 -5.27 -0.92
C PHE A 83 7.92 -4.47 0.37
N PRO A 84 9.14 -4.29 0.93
CA PRO A 84 9.30 -3.52 2.16
C PRO A 84 8.93 -2.04 2.00
N PHE A 85 9.25 -1.43 0.86
CA PHE A 85 8.87 -0.04 0.55
C PHE A 85 7.37 0.10 0.35
N ALA A 86 6.75 -0.90 -0.30
CA ALA A 86 5.31 -0.94 -0.49
C ALA A 86 4.59 -1.06 0.86
N LEU A 87 5.06 -1.98 1.71
CA LEU A 87 4.53 -2.20 3.05
C LEU A 87 4.60 -0.91 3.87
N LEU A 88 5.76 -0.28 3.95
CA LEU A 88 5.94 0.98 4.69
C LEU A 88 5.00 2.08 4.18
N GLY A 89 4.85 2.21 2.85
CA GLY A 89 3.99 3.22 2.23
C GLY A 89 2.49 2.96 2.42
N TRP A 90 2.06 1.70 2.46
CA TRP A 90 0.66 1.31 2.60
C TRP A 90 0.21 1.08 4.04
N THR A 91 1.15 0.86 4.97
CA THR A 91 0.87 0.81 6.42
C THR A 91 0.50 2.20 6.97
N GLY A 92 1.15 3.27 6.48
CA GLY A 92 0.89 4.64 6.94
C GLY A 92 1.34 4.90 8.39
N SER A 93 0.79 5.90 9.09
CA SER A 93 -0.27 6.83 8.66
C SER A 93 0.14 7.76 7.51
N LYS A 94 -0.83 8.47 6.91
CA LYS A 94 -0.56 9.47 5.86
C LYS A 94 0.40 10.56 6.34
N LEU A 95 0.27 10.99 7.60
CA LEU A 95 1.15 12.01 8.17
C LEU A 95 2.54 11.43 8.41
N PHE A 96 2.62 10.22 8.98
CA PHE A 96 3.89 9.53 9.20
C PHE A 96 4.70 9.39 7.90
N GLU A 97 4.06 8.90 6.83
CA GLU A 97 4.70 8.70 5.53
C GLU A 97 5.19 10.04 4.94
N ARG A 98 4.37 11.10 5.03
CA ARG A 98 4.74 12.45 4.59
C ARG A 98 5.97 12.98 5.33
N GLU A 99 5.99 12.88 6.66
CA GLU A 99 7.11 13.35 7.47
C GLU A 99 8.37 12.52 7.24
N LEU A 100 8.24 11.20 7.08
CA LEU A 100 9.37 10.32 6.77
C LEU A 100 10.00 10.64 5.41
N ARG A 101 9.18 10.87 4.37
CA ARG A 101 9.67 11.31 3.05
C ARG A 101 10.31 12.70 3.13
N ARG A 102 9.74 13.62 3.92
CA ARG A 102 10.31 14.94 4.16
C ARG A 102 11.68 14.83 4.84
N TRP A 103 11.79 14.06 5.91
CA TRP A 103 13.04 13.78 6.61
C TRP A 103 14.12 13.22 5.67
N ALA A 104 13.78 12.20 4.89
CA ALA A 104 14.70 11.60 3.93
C ALA A 104 15.30 12.65 2.98
N VAL A 105 14.48 13.56 2.47
CA VAL A 105 14.92 14.62 1.55
C VAL A 105 15.78 15.67 2.25
N HIS A 106 15.32 16.19 3.39
CA HIS A 106 15.97 17.32 4.06
C HIS A 106 17.23 16.92 4.84
N GLU A 107 17.18 15.82 5.59
CA GLU A 107 18.26 15.44 6.52
C GLU A 107 19.24 14.45 5.89
N LYS A 108 18.77 13.56 5.01
CA LYS A 108 19.62 12.52 4.40
C LYS A 108 19.98 12.76 2.94
N ALA A 109 19.38 13.76 2.29
CA ALA A 109 19.47 13.97 0.83
C ALA A 109 19.10 12.71 0.03
N MET A 110 18.12 11.96 0.54
CA MET A 110 17.56 10.76 -0.09
C MET A 110 16.14 11.02 -0.57
N THR A 111 15.68 10.31 -1.59
CA THR A 111 14.28 10.31 -2.01
C THR A 111 13.65 8.98 -1.65
N LEU A 112 12.74 8.99 -0.68
CA LEU A 112 11.92 7.82 -0.32
C LEU A 112 10.60 7.86 -1.09
N SER A 113 10.16 6.70 -1.59
CA SER A 113 8.86 6.48 -2.22
C SER A 113 8.31 5.11 -1.81
N SER A 114 7.05 4.79 -2.15
CA SER A 114 6.49 3.46 -1.91
C SER A 114 7.16 2.34 -2.73
N HIS A 115 8.09 2.65 -3.64
CA HIS A 115 8.73 1.66 -4.51
C HIS A 115 10.21 1.44 -4.18
N ALA A 116 10.89 2.52 -3.76
CA ALA A 116 12.33 2.50 -3.54
C ALA A 116 12.80 3.70 -2.70
N LEU A 117 14.02 3.55 -2.17
CA LEU A 117 14.82 4.61 -1.56
C LEU A 117 16.01 4.93 -2.47
N TYR A 118 16.19 6.20 -2.83
CA TYR A 118 17.29 6.65 -3.68
C TYR A 118 18.20 7.61 -2.94
N ASP A 119 19.49 7.31 -2.88
CA ASP A 119 20.52 8.20 -2.32
C ASP A 119 21.03 9.14 -3.41
N ARG A 120 20.77 10.44 -3.27
CA ARG A 120 21.20 11.45 -4.26
C ARG A 120 22.69 11.76 -4.17
N LYS A 121 23.33 11.56 -3.02
CA LYS A 121 24.77 11.81 -2.84
C LYS A 121 25.58 10.73 -3.55
N ARG A 122 25.14 9.47 -3.41
CA ARG A 122 25.79 8.31 -4.05
C ARG A 122 25.21 7.96 -5.41
N THR A 123 24.13 8.64 -5.82
CA THR A 123 23.39 8.40 -7.07
C THR A 123 23.02 6.93 -7.28
N LEU A 124 22.45 6.29 -6.25
CA LEU A 124 22.11 4.87 -6.29
C LEU A 124 20.81 4.54 -5.54
N TYR A 125 20.15 3.46 -5.98
CA TYR A 125 19.00 2.91 -5.27
C TYR A 125 19.46 2.00 -4.14
N LEU A 126 19.00 2.30 -2.94
CA LEU A 126 19.21 1.47 -1.76
C LEU A 126 18.14 0.38 -1.72
N ARG A 127 18.58 -0.87 -1.64
CA ARG A 127 17.69 -2.02 -1.47
C ARG A 127 17.45 -2.28 0.01
N ALA A 128 16.28 -2.81 0.31
CA ALA A 128 15.91 -3.23 1.64
C ALA A 128 15.12 -4.54 1.55
N SER A 129 15.35 -5.44 2.51
CA SER A 129 14.62 -6.69 2.69
C SER A 129 13.52 -6.59 3.75
N SER A 130 13.58 -5.57 4.61
CA SER A 130 12.61 -5.29 5.67
C SER A 130 12.40 -3.79 5.87
N GLU A 131 11.42 -3.40 6.68
CA GLU A 131 11.22 -1.99 7.02
C GLU A 131 12.37 -1.46 7.88
N GLU A 132 12.86 -2.24 8.82
CA GLU A 132 13.99 -1.92 9.72
C GLU A 132 15.23 -1.51 8.93
N GLU A 133 15.54 -2.19 7.82
CA GLU A 133 16.64 -1.80 6.93
C GLU A 133 16.40 -0.43 6.28
N ILE A 134 15.16 -0.08 5.94
CA ILE A 134 14.82 1.26 5.41
C ILE A 134 15.11 2.32 6.48
N PHE A 135 14.70 2.09 7.73
CA PHE A 135 15.00 3.01 8.84
C PHE A 135 16.50 3.11 9.09
N ALA A 136 17.24 1.99 9.02
CA ALA A 136 18.69 1.98 9.16
C ALA A 136 19.38 2.82 8.06
N HIS A 137 18.96 2.70 6.80
CA HIS A 137 19.45 3.56 5.71
C HIS A 137 19.16 5.04 5.96
N LEU A 138 17.99 5.34 6.54
CA LEU A 138 17.59 6.70 6.92
C LEU A 138 18.23 7.18 8.23
N GLY A 139 19.03 6.35 8.91
CA GLY A 139 19.66 6.63 10.19
C GLY A 139 18.65 7.01 11.27
N LEU A 140 17.50 6.34 11.28
CA LEU A 140 16.43 6.50 12.25
C LEU A 140 16.28 5.24 13.09
N GLU A 141 15.80 5.40 14.33
CA GLU A 141 15.30 4.28 15.12
C GLU A 141 14.04 3.71 14.46
N TYR A 142 13.92 2.38 14.45
CA TYR A 142 12.74 1.72 13.88
C TYR A 142 11.50 2.01 14.72
N ILE A 143 10.44 2.45 14.05
CA ILE A 143 9.13 2.70 14.67
C ILE A 143 8.17 1.60 14.20
N PRO A 144 7.62 0.76 15.10
CA PRO A 144 6.73 -0.32 14.72
C PRO A 144 5.39 0.21 14.20
N PRO A 145 4.64 -0.56 13.38
CA PRO A 145 3.38 -0.10 12.77
C PRO A 145 2.35 0.47 13.75
N CYS A 146 2.24 -0.10 14.96
CA CYS A 146 1.31 0.37 16.00
C CYS A 146 1.61 1.79 16.51
N ASP A 147 2.84 2.27 16.34
CA ASP A 147 3.29 3.58 16.83
C ASP A 147 3.36 4.63 15.70
N ARG A 148 2.89 4.28 14.50
CA ARG A 148 2.84 5.18 13.32
C ARG A 148 1.50 5.94 13.18
N ASN A 149 0.71 5.99 14.25
CA ASN A 149 -0.61 6.62 14.31
C ASN A 149 -0.53 8.14 14.52
N ALA A 150 0.28 8.82 13.68
CA ALA A 150 0.43 10.27 13.66
C ALA A 150 -0.72 10.96 12.92
#